data_AF-A0A378N846-F1
#
_entry.id   AF-A0A378N846-F1
#
_cell.length_a   1.000
_cell.length_b   1.000
_cell.length_c   1.000
_cell.angle_alpha   90.00
_cell.angle_beta   90.00
_cell.angle_gamma   90.00
#
_symmetry.space_group_name_H-M   'P 1'
#
loop_
_entity.id
_entity.type
_entity.pdbx_description
1 polymer ?
#
loop_
_entity_poly.entity_id
_entity_poly.type
_entity_poly.pdbx_seq_one_letter_code
_entity_poly.pdbx_strand_id
1 'polypeptide(L)'
;MCTKKVMFYGAQVAEAINHYAPDYGFDITVNNFDYAKLVESRQAYIGRIHTSYGNVLAKNNVDVLNGFARFKDAKTLEVSYADGSVEEVTADHILIATGGRPTVPNVKGAEYGITSDGVFALDALPKSVAIVGQGILQLN
;
A
#
# COMPACT_ATOMS: atom_id res chain seq x y z
N MET A 1 -9.24 4.50 2.59
CA MET A 1 -8.09 5.42 2.70
C MET A 1 -6.80 4.63 2.49
N CYS A 2 -5.82 5.18 1.77
CA CYS A 2 -4.62 4.44 1.37
C CYS A 2 -3.52 4.45 2.45
N THR A 3 -2.61 3.47 2.39
CA THR A 3 -1.46 3.27 3.30
C THR A 3 -0.70 4.55 3.58
N LYS A 4 -0.38 5.32 2.53
CA LYS A 4 0.27 6.63 2.61
C LYS A 4 -0.48 7.61 3.52
N LYS A 5 -1.80 7.74 3.37
CA LYS A 5 -2.57 8.80 4.05
C LYS A 5 -2.62 8.57 5.57
N VAL A 6 -2.57 7.32 6.02
CA VAL A 6 -2.44 7.00 7.45
C VAL A 6 -1.08 7.48 7.99
N MET A 7 0.01 7.23 7.27
CA MET A 7 1.34 7.71 7.64
C MET A 7 1.40 9.24 7.65
N PHE A 8 0.78 9.89 6.65
CA PHE A 8 0.68 11.34 6.56
C PHE A 8 -0.02 11.95 7.79
N TYR A 9 -1.16 11.40 8.22
CA TYR A 9 -1.80 11.92 9.43
C TYR A 9 -0.98 11.67 10.70
N GLY A 10 -0.27 10.53 10.79
CA GLY A 10 0.70 10.32 11.86
C GLY A 10 1.76 11.42 11.92
N ALA A 11 2.30 11.81 10.75
CA ALA A 11 3.24 12.91 10.63
C ALA A 11 2.62 14.27 11.00
N GLN A 12 1.40 14.57 10.55
CA GLN A 12 0.71 15.81 10.92
C GLN A 12 0.44 15.91 12.42
N VAL A 13 0.09 14.80 13.08
CA VAL A 13 -0.07 14.77 14.53
C VAL A 13 1.26 15.04 15.23
N ALA A 14 2.34 14.42 14.77
CA ALA A 14 3.67 14.67 15.31
C ALA A 14 4.10 16.13 15.11
N GLU A 15 3.86 16.71 13.94
CA GLU A 15 4.15 18.12 13.63
C GLU A 15 3.35 19.06 14.55
N ALA A 16 2.05 18.81 14.71
CA ALA A 16 1.20 19.61 15.56
C ALA A 16 1.64 19.60 17.02
N ILE A 17 2.00 18.43 17.55
CA ILE A 17 2.48 18.30 18.93
C ILE A 17 3.82 19.02 19.12
N ASN A 18 4.77 18.85 18.20
CA ASN A 18 6.14 19.35 18.38
C ASN A 18 6.32 20.84 18.03
N HIS A 19 5.49 21.39 17.15
CA HIS A 19 5.69 22.75 16.64
C HIS A 19 4.53 23.70 16.93
N TYR A 20 3.29 23.24 16.87
CA TYR A 20 2.13 24.13 16.97
C TYR A 20 1.53 24.15 18.39
N ALA A 21 1.68 23.08 19.18
CA ALA A 21 1.05 22.96 20.49
C ALA A 21 1.26 24.18 21.42
N PRO A 22 2.47 24.76 21.56
CA PRO A 22 2.68 25.92 22.44
C PRO A 22 1.92 27.18 21.98
N ASP A 23 1.82 27.42 20.68
CA ASP A 23 1.12 28.59 20.11
C ASP A 23 -0.38 28.57 20.41
N TYR A 24 -0.93 27.38 20.66
CA TYR A 24 -2.32 27.17 21.08
C TYR A 24 -2.46 26.97 22.59
N GLY A 25 -1.42 27.23 23.38
CA GLY A 25 -1.44 27.17 24.84
C GLY A 25 -1.35 25.77 25.44
N PHE A 26 -0.97 24.75 24.65
CA PHE A 26 -0.73 23.41 25.14
C PHE A 26 0.72 23.24 25.61
N ASP A 27 0.89 22.94 26.89
CA ASP A 27 2.17 22.51 27.47
C ASP A 27 2.22 20.97 27.51
N ILE A 28 2.92 20.38 26.53
CA ILE A 28 2.94 18.92 26.31
C ILE A 28 4.38 18.42 26.31
N THR A 29 4.59 17.32 27.05
CA THR A 29 5.82 16.52 26.99
C THR A 29 5.53 15.18 26.31
N VAL A 30 6.22 14.89 25.20
CA VAL A 30 6.14 13.59 24.52
C VAL A 30 7.21 12.65 25.05
N ASN A 31 6.80 11.61 25.76
CA ASN A 31 7.74 10.65 26.36
C ASN A 31 8.27 9.62 25.35
N ASN A 32 7.45 9.18 24.40
CA ASN A 32 7.83 8.19 23.40
C ASN A 32 6.93 8.25 22.16
N PHE A 33 7.48 7.91 21.00
CA PHE A 33 6.72 7.63 19.78
C PHE A 33 6.94 6.17 19.37
N ASP A 34 5.88 5.37 19.44
CA ASP A 34 5.90 3.97 19.03
C ASP A 34 5.52 3.83 17.55
N TYR A 35 6.54 3.73 16.70
CA TYR A 35 6.36 3.55 15.26
C TYR A 35 5.69 2.21 14.92
N ALA A 36 5.98 1.14 15.68
CA ALA A 36 5.34 -0.15 15.45
C ALA A 36 3.83 -0.07 15.70
N LYS A 37 3.39 0.73 16.68
CA LYS A 37 1.97 0.97 16.92
C LYS A 37 1.28 1.69 15.76
N LEU A 38 1.97 2.65 15.12
CA LEU A 38 1.45 3.32 13.92
C LEU A 38 1.30 2.33 12.76
N VAL A 39 2.32 1.48 12.53
CA VAL A 39 2.30 0.45 11.50
C VAL A 39 1.17 -0.57 11.76
N GLU A 40 1.03 -1.06 12.99
CA GLU A 40 -0.06 -1.98 13.39
C GLU A 40 -1.43 -1.37 13.09
N SER A 41 -1.66 -0.12 13.52
CA SER A 41 -2.93 0.58 13.34
C SER A 41 -3.28 0.76 11.86
N ARG A 42 -2.27 1.05 11.03
CA ARG A 42 -2.39 1.11 9.58
C ARG A 42 -2.77 -0.24 8.97
N GLN A 43 -2.11 -1.33 9.36
CA GLN A 43 -2.41 -2.67 8.86
C GLN A 43 -3.83 -3.11 9.25
N ALA A 44 -4.24 -2.85 10.49
CA ALA A 44 -5.60 -3.14 10.94
C ALA A 44 -6.65 -2.39 10.11
N TYR A 45 -6.37 -1.14 9.76
CA TYR A 45 -7.25 -0.35 8.91
C TYR A 45 -7.32 -0.87 7.47
N ILE A 46 -6.18 -1.25 6.87
CA ILE A 46 -6.13 -1.90 5.54
C ILE A 46 -6.93 -3.20 5.54
N GLY A 47 -6.78 -4.03 6.58
CA GLY A 47 -7.53 -5.28 6.73
C GLY A 47 -9.04 -5.06 6.70
N ARG A 48 -9.55 -4.04 7.41
CA ARG A 48 -10.98 -3.67 7.39
C ARG A 48 -11.46 -3.28 5.98
N ILE A 49 -10.62 -2.60 5.20
CA ILE A 49 -10.94 -2.25 3.81
C ILE A 49 -11.04 -3.50 2.94
N HIS A 50 -10.09 -4.44 3.06
CA HIS A 50 -10.14 -5.70 2.30
C HIS A 50 -11.42 -6.48 2.62
N THR A 51 -11.77 -6.61 3.90
CA THR A 51 -13.04 -7.23 4.32
C THR A 51 -14.24 -6.50 3.72
N SER A 52 -14.24 -5.16 3.74
CA SER A 52 -15.35 -4.38 3.17
C SER A 52 -15.50 -4.61 1.66
N TYR A 53 -14.41 -4.67 0.90
CA TYR A 53 -14.47 -4.96 -0.54
C TYR A 53 -14.98 -6.38 -0.80
N GLY A 54 -14.48 -7.37 -0.06
CA GLY A 54 -14.97 -8.75 -0.15
C GLY A 54 -16.49 -8.83 0.08
N ASN A 55 -17.00 -8.14 1.10
CA ASN A 55 -18.44 -8.07 1.39
C ASN A 55 -19.24 -7.41 0.26
N VAL A 56 -18.71 -6.33 -0.32
CA VAL A 56 -19.38 -5.61 -1.42
C VAL A 56 -19.42 -6.48 -2.68
N LEU A 57 -18.33 -7.17 -3.02
CA LEU A 57 -18.28 -8.07 -4.18
C LEU A 57 -19.25 -9.25 -4.02
N ALA A 58 -19.24 -9.88 -2.84
CA ALA A 58 -20.17 -10.96 -2.52
C ALA A 58 -21.63 -10.50 -2.58
N LYS A 59 -21.95 -9.31 -2.05
CA LYS A 59 -23.30 -8.73 -2.11
C LYS A 59 -23.78 -8.48 -3.54
N ASN A 60 -22.86 -8.25 -4.47
CA ASN A 60 -23.16 -8.05 -5.89
C ASN A 60 -23.03 -9.34 -6.72
N ASN A 61 -22.92 -10.51 -6.07
CA ASN A 61 -22.76 -11.82 -6.73
C ASN A 61 -21.59 -11.85 -7.73
N VAL A 62 -20.48 -11.20 -7.38
CA VAL A 62 -19.25 -11.24 -8.19
C VAL A 62 -18.41 -12.43 -7.75
N ASP A 63 -18.10 -13.31 -8.69
CA ASP A 63 -17.15 -14.41 -8.48
C ASP A 63 -15.72 -13.85 -8.43
N VAL A 64 -14.98 -14.20 -7.37
CA VAL A 64 -13.62 -13.72 -7.14
C VAL A 64 -12.64 -14.88 -7.24
N LEU A 65 -11.86 -14.89 -8.31
CA LEU A 65 -10.78 -15.86 -8.52
C LEU A 65 -9.45 -15.25 -8.04
N ASN A 66 -8.94 -15.75 -6.92
CA ASN A 66 -7.67 -15.29 -6.34
C ASN A 66 -6.48 -16.01 -7.00
N GLY A 67 -6.23 -15.70 -8.27
CA GLY A 67 -5.16 -16.30 -9.06
C GLY A 67 -4.50 -15.31 -10.02
N PHE A 68 -3.46 -15.77 -10.71
CA PHE A 68 -2.80 -15.02 -11.76
C PHE A 68 -3.39 -15.38 -13.12
N ALA A 69 -4.04 -14.42 -13.77
CA ALA A 69 -4.67 -14.62 -15.08
C ALA A 69 -3.72 -14.30 -16.24
N ARG A 70 -3.72 -15.14 -17.27
CA ARG A 70 -3.00 -14.94 -18.53
C ARG A 70 -3.93 -15.21 -19.72
N PHE A 71 -3.87 -14.39 -20.75
CA PHE A 71 -4.56 -14.67 -22.00
C PHE A 71 -3.97 -15.93 -22.67
N LYS A 72 -4.83 -16.91 -22.89
CA LYS A 72 -4.56 -18.07 -23.76
C LYS A 72 -4.88 -17.72 -25.21
N ASP A 73 -5.97 -16.97 -25.40
CA ASP A 73 -6.40 -16.39 -26.68
C ASP A 73 -7.23 -15.11 -26.44
N ALA A 74 -7.97 -14.62 -27.44
CA ALA A 74 -8.74 -13.38 -27.35
C ALA A 74 -9.92 -13.40 -26.35
N LYS A 75 -10.46 -14.58 -26.02
CA LYS A 75 -11.64 -14.74 -25.13
C LYS A 75 -11.43 -15.75 -23.99
N THR A 76 -10.28 -16.41 -23.94
CA THR A 76 -9.95 -17.40 -22.92
C THR A 76 -8.78 -16.94 -22.06
N LEU A 77 -8.97 -17.01 -20.74
CA LEU A 77 -7.96 -16.77 -19.72
C LEU A 77 -7.61 -18.08 -19.02
N GLU A 78 -6.33 -18.29 -18.78
CA GLU A 78 -5.81 -19.31 -17.87
C GLU A 78 -5.54 -18.65 -16.52
N VAL A 79 -6.13 -19.17 -15.44
CA VAL A 79 -5.96 -18.67 -14.08
C VAL A 79 -5.14 -19.68 -13.28
N SER A 80 -3.94 -19.29 -12.86
CA SER A 80 -3.08 -20.11 -12.01
C SER A 80 -3.27 -19.72 -10.53
N TYR A 81 -3.52 -20.71 -9.68
CA TYR A 81 -3.74 -20.52 -8.24
C TYR A 81 -2.49 -20.81 -7.41
N ALA A 82 -2.50 -20.35 -6.14
CA ALA A 82 -1.37 -20.50 -5.24
C ALA A 82 -1.06 -21.96 -4.85
N ASP A 83 -2.05 -22.85 -4.93
CA ASP A 83 -1.90 -24.30 -4.70
C ASP A 83 -1.33 -25.05 -5.92
N GLY A 84 -1.05 -24.34 -7.02
CA GLY A 84 -0.54 -24.89 -8.27
C GLY A 84 -1.64 -25.39 -9.22
N SER A 85 -2.91 -25.32 -8.84
CA SER A 85 -4.02 -25.65 -9.74
C SER A 85 -4.21 -24.56 -10.80
N VAL A 86 -4.83 -24.96 -11.92
CA VAL A 86 -5.08 -24.08 -13.07
C VAL A 86 -6.51 -24.28 -13.55
N GLU A 87 -7.19 -23.17 -13.86
CA GLU A 87 -8.54 -23.14 -14.41
C GLU A 87 -8.59 -22.31 -15.69
N GLU A 88 -9.40 -22.73 -16.66
CA GLU A 88 -9.69 -21.94 -17.85
C GLU A 88 -11.04 -21.24 -17.72
N VAL A 89 -11.04 -19.93 -17.98
CA VAL A 89 -12.22 -19.07 -17.90
C VAL A 89 -12.43 -18.39 -19.25
N THR A 90 -13.68 -18.39 -19.72
CA THR A 90 -14.05 -17.68 -20.97
C THR A 90 -14.99 -16.53 -20.67
N ALA A 91 -14.88 -15.45 -21.45
CA ALA A 91 -15.76 -14.30 -21.31
C ALA A 91 -15.98 -13.61 -22.66
N ASP A 92 -17.17 -13.02 -22.84
CA ASP A 92 -17.48 -12.21 -24.01
C ASP A 92 -16.80 -10.85 -24.00
N HIS A 93 -16.58 -10.30 -22.81
CA HIS A 93 -15.96 -9.02 -22.58
C HIS A 93 -14.89 -9.14 -21.49
N ILE A 94 -13.70 -8.62 -21.77
CA ILE A 94 -12.56 -8.68 -20.85
C ILE A 94 -12.04 -7.26 -20.64
N LEU A 95 -12.04 -6.81 -19.38
CA LEU A 95 -11.45 -5.55 -18.95
C LEU A 95 -10.05 -5.78 -18.37
N ILE A 96 -9.04 -5.12 -18.91
CA ILE A 96 -7.67 -5.16 -18.37
C ILE A 96 -7.49 -4.02 -17.37
N ALA A 97 -7.33 -4.37 -16.10
CA ALA A 97 -7.17 -3.44 -14.98
C ALA A 97 -5.97 -3.81 -14.08
N THR A 98 -4.83 -4.20 -14.66
CA THR A 98 -3.66 -4.75 -13.96
C THR A 98 -2.81 -3.73 -13.21
N GLY A 99 -3.10 -2.43 -13.35
CA GLY A 99 -2.37 -1.35 -12.68
C GLY A 99 -0.95 -1.17 -13.21
N GLY A 100 -0.06 -0.66 -12.35
CA GLY A 100 1.35 -0.42 -12.66
C GLY A 100 2.27 -0.90 -11.53
N ARG A 101 3.59 -0.84 -11.77
CA ARG A 101 4.62 -1.23 -10.79
C ARG A 101 5.70 -0.15 -10.73
N PRO A 102 6.37 0.04 -9.57
CA PRO A 102 7.47 1.00 -9.47
C PRO A 102 8.61 0.62 -10.41
N THR A 103 9.24 1.63 -11.00
CA THR A 103 10.44 1.45 -11.83
C THR A 103 11.67 1.72 -10.98
N VAL A 104 12.60 0.76 -10.96
CA VAL A 104 13.91 0.93 -10.32
C VAL A 104 14.93 1.31 -11.41
N PRO A 105 15.70 2.40 -11.23
CA PRO A 105 16.66 2.84 -12.24
C PRO A 105 17.80 1.81 -12.41
N ASN A 106 18.24 1.60 -13.64
CA ASN A 106 19.35 0.70 -13.94
C ASN A 106 20.71 1.42 -13.74
N VAL A 107 21.07 1.64 -12.47
CA VAL A 107 22.33 2.27 -12.07
C VAL A 107 22.98 1.44 -10.96
N LYS A 108 24.30 1.50 -10.86
CA LYS A 108 25.04 0.80 -9.80
C LYS A 108 24.56 1.28 -8.42
N GLY A 109 24.20 0.33 -7.54
CA GLY A 109 23.73 0.62 -6.18
C GLY A 109 22.22 0.82 -6.07
N ALA A 110 21.46 0.71 -7.16
CA ALA A 110 19.99 0.74 -7.11
C ALA A 110 19.40 -0.39 -6.25
N GLU A 111 20.12 -1.50 -6.13
CA GLU A 111 19.79 -2.65 -5.28
C GLU A 111 19.79 -2.35 -3.76
N TYR A 112 20.42 -1.25 -3.33
CA TYR A 112 20.41 -0.81 -1.94
C TYR A 112 19.20 0.09 -1.61
N GLY A 113 18.49 0.54 -2.64
CA GLY A 113 17.29 1.35 -2.48
C GLY A 113 16.05 0.49 -2.22
N ILE A 114 15.00 1.15 -1.75
CA ILE A 114 13.67 0.56 -1.61
C ILE A 114 12.66 1.40 -2.40
N THR A 115 11.63 0.77 -2.93
CA THR A 115 10.48 1.44 -3.57
C THR A 115 9.49 1.91 -2.49
N SER A 116 8.39 2.56 -2.90
CA SER A 116 7.28 2.86 -1.98
C SER A 116 6.76 1.63 -1.23
N ASP A 117 6.77 0.47 -1.87
CA ASP A 117 6.33 -0.79 -1.26
C ASP A 117 7.24 -1.16 -0.09
N GLY A 118 8.56 -1.02 -0.29
CA GLY A 118 9.55 -1.25 0.76
C GLY A 118 9.46 -0.22 1.89
N VAL A 119 9.16 1.05 1.59
CA VAL A 119 8.95 2.08 2.64
C VAL A 119 7.77 1.70 3.54
N PHE A 120 6.67 1.21 2.97
CA PHE A 120 5.53 0.76 3.77
C PHE A 120 5.79 -0.56 4.50
N ALA A 121 6.80 -1.34 4.09
CA ALA A 121 7.24 -2.54 4.79
C ALA A 121 8.25 -2.30 5.92
N LEU A 122 8.68 -1.05 6.16
CA LEU A 122 9.58 -0.74 7.26
C LEU A 122 8.88 -0.93 8.62
N ASP A 123 9.52 -1.71 9.50
CA ASP A 123 9.06 -1.96 10.86
C ASP A 123 9.60 -0.94 11.88
N ALA A 124 10.59 -0.15 11.48
CA ALA A 124 11.21 0.89 12.31
C ALA A 124 11.41 2.17 11.50
N LEU A 125 11.32 3.32 12.18
CA LEU A 125 11.57 4.61 11.56
C LEU A 125 13.08 4.80 11.31
N PRO A 126 13.53 5.01 10.06
CA PRO A 126 14.94 5.25 9.77
C PRO A 126 15.39 6.62 10.32
N LYS A 127 16.65 6.69 10.80
CA LYS A 127 17.25 7.94 11.29
C LYS A 127 17.52 8.97 10.18
N SER A 128 17.74 8.48 8.96
CA SER A 128 18.03 9.31 7.80
C SER A 128 17.44 8.66 6.55
N VAL A 129 16.85 9.46 5.68
CA VAL A 129 16.24 9.00 4.42
C VAL A 129 16.72 9.88 3.28
N ALA A 130 17.17 9.26 2.19
CA ALA A 130 17.38 9.92 0.92
C ALA A 130 16.24 9.51 -0.03
N ILE A 131 15.60 10.50 -0.66
CA ILE A 131 14.51 10.27 -1.61
C ILE A 131 15.03 10.62 -3.01
N VAL A 132 14.89 9.69 -3.95
CA VAL A 132 15.39 9.85 -5.32
C VAL A 132 14.22 9.84 -6.30
N GLY A 133 14.08 10.94 -7.06
CA GLY A 133 13.09 11.15 -8.12
C GLY A 133 12.37 12.49 -7.97
N GLN A 134 11.33 12.74 -8.77
CA GLN A 134 10.48 13.95 -8.69
C GLN A 134 8.97 13.64 -8.78
N GLY A 135 8.54 12.50 -8.25
CA GLY A 135 7.15 12.04 -8.35
C GLY A 135 6.27 12.49 -7.17
N ILE A 136 4.96 12.62 -7.39
CA ILE A 136 3.99 13.02 -6.33
C ILE A 136 3.95 12.07 -5.12
N LEU A 137 4.41 10.82 -5.28
CA LEU A 137 4.57 9.84 -4.21
C LEU A 137 5.70 10.19 -3.22
N GLN A 138 6.51 11.22 -3.51
CA GLN A 138 7.68 11.63 -2.72
C GLN A 138 7.44 12.89 -1.87
N LEU A 139 6.45 13.72 -2.23
CA LEU A 139 6.36 15.11 -1.77
C LEU A 139 5.17 15.42 -0.85
N ASN A 140 4.46 14.41 -0.35
CA ASN A 140 3.36 14.60 0.59
C ASN A 140 3.25 13.39 1.51
#